data_AF-A0A1V5B5G0-F1
#
_entry.id   AF-A0A1V5B5G0-F1
#
_cell.length_a   1.000
_cell.length_b   1.000
_cell.length_c   1.000
_cell.angle_alpha   90.00
_cell.angle_beta   90.00
_cell.angle_gamma   90.00
#
_symmetry.space_group_name_H-M   'P 1'
#
loop_
_entity.id
_entity.type
_entity.pdbx_description
1 polymer ?
#
loop_
_entity_poly.entity_id
_entity_poly.type
_entity_poly.pdbx_seq_one_letter_code
_entity_poly.pdbx_strand_id
1 'polypeptide(L)'
;MMTLMKTVLTAVGLLFLLMGLAGASEYAFGTKVLPGDSDIGRPLFSLPAGTTVAFWDTGVVPGYDDSDVVYLVTPPVASLTVKANDVRLTSFGMLQPGSKVTPLDNDIGMPLTLFPSGSSICYLDLFGSQAYDLGDPVYVHRGSAFVTLVNDIRLNVTSGFGLMPGTKLCDFEPDLNRVIRAALVPLPKASGSSLAFFDVNGNGVYDYWDDVYMNVPAGAPGGAVAVNNVRLSGPV
;
A
#
# COMPACT_ATOMS: atom_id res chain seq x y z
N MET A 1 32.57 35.16 -18.53
CA MET A 1 31.26 34.55 -18.83
C MET A 1 31.30 33.02 -18.87
N MET A 2 32.28 32.41 -19.56
CA MET A 2 32.38 30.95 -19.71
C MET A 2 32.63 30.16 -18.41
N THR A 3 33.26 30.77 -17.40
CA THR A 3 33.54 30.16 -16.10
C THR A 3 32.30 30.05 -15.23
N LEU A 4 31.46 31.09 -15.19
CA LEU A 4 30.22 31.15 -14.40
C LEU A 4 29.19 30.10 -14.86
N MET A 5 29.07 29.89 -16.17
CA MET A 5 28.13 28.94 -16.76
C MET A 5 28.51 27.48 -16.44
N LYS A 6 29.81 27.17 -16.35
CA LYS A 6 30.30 25.85 -15.92
C LYS A 6 30.01 25.61 -14.43
N THR A 7 30.22 26.60 -13.57
CA THR A 7 29.94 26.50 -12.13
C THR A 7 28.45 26.27 -11.85
N VAL A 8 27.56 26.96 -12.58
CA VAL A 8 26.11 26.75 -12.48
C VAL A 8 25.70 25.37 -12.96
N LEU A 9 26.23 24.89 -14.10
CA LEU A 9 25.93 23.54 -14.60
C LEU A 9 26.41 22.44 -13.64
N THR A 10 27.56 22.66 -13.00
CA THR A 10 28.13 21.69 -12.06
C THR A 10 27.37 21.70 -10.73
N ALA A 11 26.92 22.88 -10.27
CA ALA A 11 26.07 23.00 -9.08
C ALA A 11 24.67 22.39 -9.30
N VAL A 12 24.07 22.57 -10.47
CA VAL A 12 22.80 21.92 -10.84
C VAL A 12 23.00 20.40 -10.94
N GLY A 13 24.07 19.93 -11.59
CA GLY A 13 24.40 18.50 -11.66
C GLY A 13 24.67 17.86 -10.30
N LEU A 14 25.33 18.58 -9.38
CA LEU A 14 25.58 18.12 -8.01
C LEU A 14 24.30 18.10 -7.17
N LEU A 15 23.37 19.04 -7.40
CA LEU A 15 22.06 19.05 -6.75
C LEU A 15 21.21 17.85 -7.19
N PHE A 16 21.23 17.47 -8.48
CA PHE A 16 20.60 16.25 -8.98
C PHE A 16 21.28 14.97 -8.44
N LEU A 17 22.60 14.97 -8.30
CA LEU A 17 23.36 13.84 -7.73
C LEU A 17 23.10 13.66 -6.22
N LEU A 18 22.91 14.75 -5.47
CA LEU A 18 22.58 14.74 -4.05
C LEU A 18 21.09 14.39 -3.80
N MET A 19 20.20 14.70 -4.74
CA MET A 19 18.80 14.25 -4.68
C MET A 19 18.61 12.80 -5.15
N GLY A 20 19.56 12.22 -5.89
CA GLY A 20 19.52 10.85 -6.40
C GLY A 20 20.01 9.76 -5.45
N LEU A 21 20.25 10.07 -4.17
CA LEU A 21 20.63 9.10 -3.13
C LEU A 21 19.47 8.77 -2.18
N ALA A 22 18.23 9.00 -2.59
CA ALA A 22 17.09 8.51 -1.84
C ALA A 22 16.95 7.00 -2.07
N GLY A 23 17.41 6.20 -1.11
CA GLY A 23 17.16 4.76 -1.11
C GLY A 23 15.67 4.45 -0.87
N ALA A 24 15.28 3.21 -1.20
CA ALA A 24 13.99 2.66 -0.79
C ALA A 24 13.76 2.84 0.73
N SER A 25 12.50 2.81 1.13
CA SER A 25 12.08 2.97 2.52
C SER A 25 12.76 1.92 3.39
N GLU A 26 13.44 2.36 4.45
CA GLU A 26 13.99 1.48 5.49
C GLU A 26 12.90 0.95 6.44
N TYR A 27 11.68 1.43 6.29
CA TYR A 27 10.56 1.13 7.16
C TYR A 27 9.74 -0.07 6.67
N ALA A 28 9.34 -0.91 7.63
CA ALA A 28 8.56 -2.10 7.37
C ALA A 28 7.14 -1.79 6.86
N PHE A 29 6.57 -2.76 6.14
CA PHE A 29 5.18 -2.79 5.72
C PHE A 29 4.23 -2.54 6.90
N GLY A 30 3.20 -1.73 6.63
CA GLY A 30 2.16 -1.37 7.57
C GLY A 30 2.60 -0.49 8.72
N THR A 31 3.81 0.04 8.71
CA THR A 31 4.13 1.18 9.57
C THR A 31 3.45 2.43 9.02
N LYS A 32 2.98 3.29 9.94
CA LYS A 32 2.59 4.65 9.57
C LYS A 32 3.81 5.55 9.58
N VAL A 33 3.82 6.55 8.71
CA VAL A 33 4.81 7.62 8.72
C VAL A 33 4.63 8.44 10.00
N LEU A 34 5.68 8.49 10.82
CA LEU A 34 5.73 9.21 12.08
C LEU A 34 6.52 10.53 11.93
N PRO A 35 6.26 11.54 12.78
CA PRO A 35 7.08 12.75 12.80
C PRO A 35 8.57 12.43 12.97
N GLY A 36 9.40 12.92 12.05
CA GLY A 36 10.84 12.70 12.03
C GLY A 36 11.31 11.52 11.18
N ASP A 37 10.40 10.75 10.59
CA ASP A 37 10.77 9.71 9.63
C ASP A 37 11.47 10.31 8.40
N SER A 38 12.49 9.59 7.90
CA SER A 38 13.40 10.04 6.84
C SER A 38 12.73 10.12 5.46
N ASP A 39 11.56 9.52 5.31
CA ASP A 39 10.77 9.52 4.08
C ASP A 39 9.77 10.66 3.98
N ILE A 40 9.56 11.45 5.05
CA ILE A 40 8.69 12.63 5.00
C ILE A 40 9.17 13.60 3.91
N GLY A 41 8.23 14.06 3.08
CA GLY A 41 8.49 15.02 2.01
C GLY A 41 8.96 14.41 0.69
N ARG A 42 9.17 13.08 0.62
CA ARG A 42 9.45 12.39 -0.64
C ARG A 42 8.27 12.57 -1.62
N PRO A 43 8.52 12.95 -2.90
CA PRO A 43 7.46 13.14 -3.88
C PRO A 43 6.76 11.82 -4.19
N LEU A 44 5.44 11.81 -4.16
CA LEU A 44 4.63 10.66 -4.49
C LEU A 44 4.05 10.81 -5.90
N PHE A 45 4.15 9.75 -6.69
CA PHE A 45 3.58 9.65 -8.03
C PHE A 45 2.36 8.74 -8.02
N SER A 46 1.42 9.00 -8.92
CA SER A 46 0.22 8.16 -9.02
C SER A 46 0.57 6.79 -9.56
N LEU A 47 0.11 5.73 -8.89
CA LEU A 47 0.20 4.38 -9.45
C LEU A 47 -0.52 4.29 -10.80
N PRO A 48 -0.13 3.35 -11.69
CA PRO A 48 -0.74 3.21 -13.01
C PRO A 48 -2.28 3.08 -12.93
N ALA A 49 -2.97 3.70 -13.88
CA ALA A 49 -4.44 3.71 -13.90
C ALA A 49 -5.01 2.30 -14.03
N GLY A 50 -5.82 1.88 -13.04
CA GLY A 50 -6.35 0.52 -12.95
C GLY A 50 -5.68 -0.35 -11.89
N THR A 51 -4.70 0.18 -11.15
CA THR A 51 -4.22 -0.45 -9.92
C THR A 51 -5.39 -0.77 -8.98
N THR A 52 -5.38 -1.95 -8.39
CA THR A 52 -6.46 -2.45 -7.52
C THR A 52 -5.98 -3.48 -6.52
N VAL A 53 -6.88 -3.96 -5.67
CA VAL A 53 -6.65 -5.09 -4.78
C VAL A 53 -7.40 -6.31 -5.31
N ALA A 54 -6.70 -7.44 -5.40
CA ALA A 54 -7.23 -8.70 -5.88
C ALA A 54 -6.67 -9.86 -5.04
N PHE A 55 -7.33 -11.01 -5.08
CA PHE A 55 -6.92 -12.19 -4.31
C PHE A 55 -6.75 -13.40 -5.20
N TRP A 56 -5.78 -14.26 -4.87
CA TRP A 56 -5.66 -15.59 -5.41
C TRP A 56 -6.48 -16.54 -4.53
N ASP A 57 -7.56 -17.07 -5.10
CA ASP A 57 -8.42 -18.09 -4.50
C ASP A 57 -7.64 -19.42 -4.43
N THR A 58 -7.07 -19.70 -3.25
CA THR A 58 -6.31 -20.92 -2.96
C THR A 58 -7.14 -21.94 -2.18
N GLY A 59 -8.29 -21.50 -1.68
CA GLY A 59 -9.20 -22.28 -0.86
C GLY A 59 -9.84 -23.45 -1.59
N VAL A 60 -10.40 -24.37 -0.80
CA VAL A 60 -11.25 -25.45 -1.32
C VAL A 60 -12.66 -24.93 -1.59
N VAL A 61 -13.06 -23.86 -0.91
CA VAL A 61 -14.37 -23.21 -1.05
C VAL A 61 -14.21 -22.06 -2.03
N PRO A 62 -14.96 -22.05 -3.15
CA PRO A 62 -14.87 -20.95 -4.11
C PRO A 62 -15.18 -19.59 -3.48
N GLY A 63 -14.35 -18.60 -3.78
CA GLY A 63 -14.49 -17.22 -3.33
C GLY A 63 -13.61 -16.87 -2.15
N TYR A 64 -13.65 -15.60 -1.75
CA TYR A 64 -12.68 -15.07 -0.79
C TYR A 64 -12.80 -15.70 0.62
N ASP A 65 -11.73 -16.30 1.11
CA ASP A 65 -11.64 -16.94 2.44
C ASP A 65 -10.33 -16.63 3.21
N ASP A 66 -10.08 -17.36 4.30
CA ASP A 66 -8.93 -17.16 5.20
C ASP A 66 -7.61 -17.69 4.62
N SER A 67 -7.64 -18.59 3.64
CA SER A 67 -6.47 -19.19 3.00
C SER A 67 -5.90 -18.38 1.83
N ASP A 68 -6.71 -17.48 1.26
CA ASP A 68 -6.35 -16.73 0.05
C ASP A 68 -5.21 -15.71 0.24
N VAL A 69 -4.41 -15.53 -0.80
CA VAL A 69 -3.36 -14.49 -0.81
C VAL A 69 -3.89 -13.24 -1.49
N VAL A 70 -3.68 -12.07 -0.88
CA VAL A 70 -4.17 -10.78 -1.39
C VAL A 70 -3.02 -9.92 -1.86
N TYR A 71 -3.23 -9.23 -2.98
CA TYR A 71 -2.22 -8.43 -3.66
C TYR A 71 -2.77 -7.05 -4.01
N LEU A 72 -1.92 -6.04 -3.92
CA LEU A 72 -2.07 -4.79 -4.66
C LEU A 72 -1.47 -5.01 -6.05
N VAL A 73 -2.31 -4.94 -7.08
CA VAL A 73 -1.93 -5.30 -8.44
C VAL A 73 -1.96 -4.12 -9.37
N THR A 74 -1.01 -4.09 -10.30
CA THR A 74 -0.95 -3.06 -11.34
C THR A 74 -1.45 -3.57 -12.70
N PRO A 75 -1.92 -2.68 -13.59
CA PRO A 75 -2.37 -3.03 -14.94
C PRO A 75 -1.28 -3.68 -15.81
N PRO A 76 -1.67 -4.39 -16.90
CA PRO A 76 -3.04 -4.60 -17.34
C PRO A 76 -3.76 -5.61 -16.43
N VAL A 77 -4.94 -5.21 -15.97
CA VAL A 77 -5.87 -6.05 -15.19
C VAL A 77 -6.59 -7.03 -16.11
N ALA A 78 -6.49 -6.87 -17.43
CA ALA A 78 -7.14 -7.76 -18.42
C ALA A 78 -6.64 -9.22 -18.35
N SER A 79 -5.40 -9.42 -17.90
CA SER A 79 -4.91 -10.72 -17.42
C SER A 79 -4.79 -10.62 -15.90
N LEU A 80 -5.88 -10.95 -15.19
CA LEU A 80 -5.92 -11.03 -13.72
C LEU A 80 -5.08 -12.23 -13.27
N THR A 81 -3.78 -12.06 -13.32
CA THR A 81 -2.79 -12.97 -12.76
C THR A 81 -1.80 -12.16 -11.95
N VAL A 82 -1.20 -12.79 -10.95
CA VAL A 82 -0.09 -12.22 -10.20
C VAL A 82 1.07 -11.92 -11.16
N LYS A 83 1.60 -10.71 -11.12
CA LYS A 83 2.70 -10.23 -11.96
C LYS A 83 3.86 -9.76 -11.09
N ALA A 84 5.04 -9.68 -11.70
CA ALA A 84 6.18 -9.03 -11.06
C ALA A 84 5.81 -7.60 -10.68
N ASN A 85 6.31 -7.14 -9.53
CA ASN A 85 6.03 -5.85 -8.90
C ASN A 85 4.60 -5.67 -8.32
N ASP A 86 3.73 -6.66 -8.40
CA ASP A 86 2.54 -6.67 -7.54
C ASP A 86 3.01 -6.78 -6.06
N VAL A 87 2.29 -6.13 -5.14
CA VAL A 87 2.67 -6.12 -3.73
C VAL A 87 1.77 -7.07 -2.96
N ARG A 88 2.36 -7.99 -2.20
CA ARG A 88 1.61 -8.89 -1.31
C ARG A 88 1.03 -8.09 -0.15
N LEU A 89 -0.28 -8.05 -0.01
CA LEU A 89 -0.93 -7.47 1.17
C LEU A 89 -1.10 -8.50 2.30
N THR A 90 -1.02 -9.79 1.99
CA THR A 90 -0.94 -10.90 2.97
C THR A 90 0.27 -11.78 2.67
N SER A 91 0.74 -12.58 3.63
CA SER A 91 1.89 -13.47 3.41
C SER A 91 1.58 -14.59 2.42
N PHE A 92 2.61 -15.09 1.74
CA PHE A 92 2.57 -16.34 0.98
C PHE A 92 3.81 -17.18 1.26
N GLY A 93 3.64 -18.32 1.94
CA GLY A 93 4.76 -19.13 2.42
C GLY A 93 5.71 -18.31 3.29
N MET A 94 6.96 -18.15 2.85
CA MET A 94 7.98 -17.33 3.54
C MET A 94 8.00 -15.87 3.08
N LEU A 95 7.23 -15.52 2.04
CA LEU A 95 7.18 -14.17 1.47
C LEU A 95 6.25 -13.32 2.32
N GLN A 96 6.81 -12.25 2.89
CA GLN A 96 6.15 -11.42 3.88
C GLN A 96 5.14 -10.45 3.23
N PRO A 97 4.12 -9.99 3.97
CA PRO A 97 3.33 -8.84 3.57
C PRO A 97 4.21 -7.62 3.27
N GLY A 98 3.83 -6.85 2.25
CA GLY A 98 4.57 -5.72 1.68
C GLY A 98 5.74 -6.10 0.78
N SER A 99 6.07 -7.39 0.63
CA SER A 99 7.04 -7.81 -0.39
C SER A 99 6.46 -7.70 -1.79
N LYS A 100 7.31 -7.37 -2.75
CA LYS A 100 6.96 -7.40 -4.17
C LYS A 100 7.15 -8.81 -4.74
N VAL A 101 6.30 -9.16 -5.68
CA VAL A 101 6.44 -10.41 -6.43
C VAL A 101 7.62 -10.27 -7.39
N THR A 102 8.48 -11.28 -7.40
CA THR A 102 9.57 -11.44 -8.36
C THR A 102 9.21 -12.47 -9.44
N PRO A 103 9.88 -12.47 -10.61
CA PRO A 103 9.67 -13.49 -11.63
C PRO A 103 9.99 -14.93 -11.20
N LEU A 104 10.63 -15.13 -10.04
CA LEU A 104 11.03 -16.45 -9.53
C LEU A 104 10.13 -16.95 -8.39
N ASP A 105 9.16 -16.13 -7.94
CA ASP A 105 8.29 -16.51 -6.84
C ASP A 105 7.24 -17.52 -7.30
N ASN A 106 6.88 -18.45 -6.42
CA ASN A 106 5.94 -19.54 -6.77
C ASN A 106 4.49 -19.08 -6.98
N ASP A 107 4.15 -17.86 -6.59
CA ASP A 107 2.84 -17.26 -6.81
C ASP A 107 2.76 -16.45 -8.12
N ILE A 108 3.86 -16.29 -8.87
CA ILE A 108 3.83 -15.61 -10.17
C ILE A 108 2.88 -16.32 -11.14
N GLY A 109 2.08 -15.55 -11.88
CA GLY A 109 1.15 -16.07 -12.87
C GLY A 109 -0.12 -16.74 -12.30
N MET A 110 -0.26 -16.81 -10.98
CA MET A 110 -1.47 -17.38 -10.36
C MET A 110 -2.70 -16.53 -10.67
N PRO A 111 -3.87 -17.16 -10.92
CA PRO A 111 -5.08 -16.43 -11.26
C PRO A 111 -5.57 -15.59 -10.09
N LEU A 112 -6.08 -14.40 -10.41
CA LEU A 112 -6.60 -13.45 -9.45
C LEU A 112 -8.08 -13.20 -9.67
N THR A 113 -8.78 -13.00 -8.56
CA THR A 113 -10.18 -12.60 -8.50
C THR A 113 -10.26 -11.22 -7.86
N LEU A 114 -11.06 -10.33 -8.45
CA LEU A 114 -11.29 -9.01 -7.86
C LEU A 114 -12.19 -9.13 -6.63
N PHE A 115 -11.96 -8.27 -5.64
CA PHE A 115 -12.91 -8.09 -4.56
C PHE A 115 -14.29 -7.66 -5.09
N PRO A 116 -15.39 -8.11 -4.44
CA PRO A 116 -16.73 -7.74 -4.86
C PRO A 116 -16.96 -6.23 -4.72
N SER A 117 -17.84 -5.69 -5.55
CA SER A 117 -18.30 -4.31 -5.46
C SER A 117 -18.80 -3.99 -4.04
N GLY A 118 -18.40 -2.85 -3.52
CA GLY A 118 -18.68 -2.44 -2.13
C GLY A 118 -17.48 -2.59 -1.21
N SER A 119 -16.53 -3.48 -1.55
CA SER A 119 -15.26 -3.59 -0.83
C SER A 119 -14.47 -2.27 -0.88
N SER A 120 -13.64 -2.03 0.11
CA SER A 120 -12.82 -0.81 0.18
C SER A 120 -11.60 -0.97 1.08
N ILE A 121 -10.62 -0.10 0.95
CA ILE A 121 -9.70 0.19 2.05
C ILE A 121 -10.37 1.23 2.94
N CYS A 122 -10.49 0.96 4.23
CA CYS A 122 -11.18 1.82 5.20
C CYS A 122 -10.40 1.91 6.51
N TYR A 123 -10.86 2.77 7.43
CA TYR A 123 -10.31 2.84 8.79
C TYR A 123 -11.37 2.58 9.86
N LEU A 124 -10.91 2.03 10.99
CA LEU A 124 -11.65 1.92 12.24
C LEU A 124 -11.32 3.16 13.09
N ASP A 125 -12.31 4.00 13.34
CA ASP A 125 -12.22 5.17 14.22
C ASP A 125 -12.16 4.69 15.67
N LEU A 126 -10.95 4.39 16.13
CA LEU A 126 -10.73 3.67 17.38
C LEU A 126 -11.01 4.56 18.59
N PHE A 127 -10.73 5.86 18.47
CA PHE A 127 -10.82 6.83 19.56
C PHE A 127 -12.04 7.76 19.44
N GLY A 128 -12.90 7.58 18.44
CA GLY A 128 -14.12 8.36 18.26
C GLY A 128 -13.87 9.79 17.78
N SER A 129 -12.74 10.04 17.13
CA SER A 129 -12.37 11.35 16.59
C SER A 129 -13.20 11.74 15.36
N GLN A 130 -13.89 10.77 14.76
CA GLN A 130 -14.66 10.92 13.52
C GLN A 130 -13.80 11.29 12.31
N ALA A 131 -12.48 11.14 12.41
CA ALA A 131 -11.51 11.37 11.35
C ALA A 131 -10.47 10.25 11.32
N TYR A 132 -9.69 10.16 10.24
CA TYR A 132 -8.60 9.21 10.14
C TYR A 132 -7.34 9.76 10.81
N ASP A 133 -6.91 9.10 11.89
CA ASP A 133 -5.83 9.54 12.75
C ASP A 133 -4.69 8.52 12.83
N LEU A 134 -3.56 8.93 13.43
CA LEU A 134 -2.37 8.07 13.56
C LEU A 134 -2.66 6.78 14.32
N GLY A 135 -3.56 6.82 15.31
CA GLY A 135 -3.97 5.67 16.09
C GLY A 135 -4.90 4.69 15.37
N ASP A 136 -5.51 5.08 14.25
CA ASP A 136 -6.57 4.28 13.65
C ASP A 136 -6.03 3.10 12.84
N PRO A 137 -6.56 1.90 13.09
CA PRO A 137 -6.43 0.76 12.18
C PRO A 137 -6.98 1.04 10.78
N VAL A 138 -6.30 0.49 9.78
CA VAL A 138 -6.67 0.51 8.37
C VAL A 138 -6.86 -0.91 7.91
N TYR A 139 -7.92 -1.16 7.14
CA TYR A 139 -8.26 -2.49 6.64
C TYR A 139 -8.52 -2.50 5.15
N VAL A 140 -8.18 -3.61 4.48
CA VAL A 140 -8.92 -4.05 3.28
C VAL A 140 -10.21 -4.70 3.79
N HIS A 141 -11.33 -4.06 3.54
CA HIS A 141 -12.66 -4.50 3.92
C HIS A 141 -13.37 -5.17 2.75
N ARG A 142 -13.82 -6.41 2.94
CA ARG A 142 -14.30 -7.31 1.88
C ARG A 142 -15.80 -7.17 1.53
N GLY A 143 -16.50 -6.20 2.10
CA GLY A 143 -17.95 -6.10 2.00
C GLY A 143 -18.47 -4.67 1.94
N SER A 144 -19.79 -4.52 1.97
CA SER A 144 -20.49 -3.22 2.04
C SER A 144 -20.97 -2.90 3.46
N ALA A 145 -20.62 -3.73 4.44
CA ALA A 145 -20.99 -3.51 5.83
C ALA A 145 -20.22 -2.31 6.38
N PHE A 146 -20.82 -1.59 7.33
CA PHE A 146 -20.11 -0.52 8.05
C PHE A 146 -19.46 -1.03 9.33
N VAL A 147 -19.09 -2.31 9.35
CA VAL A 147 -18.33 -2.93 10.44
C VAL A 147 -17.23 -3.81 9.86
N THR A 148 -16.14 -3.97 10.61
CA THR A 148 -15.11 -4.98 10.32
C THR A 148 -15.69 -6.39 10.33
N LEU A 149 -15.21 -7.23 9.43
CA LEU A 149 -15.66 -8.60 9.22
C LEU A 149 -14.50 -9.58 9.33
N VAL A 150 -14.83 -10.85 9.58
CA VAL A 150 -13.87 -11.94 9.42
C VAL A 150 -13.30 -11.90 8.00
N ASN A 151 -11.98 -12.11 7.90
CA ASN A 151 -11.17 -12.00 6.70
C ASN A 151 -10.93 -10.58 6.16
N ASP A 152 -11.31 -9.53 6.88
CA ASP A 152 -10.74 -8.21 6.57
C ASP A 152 -9.23 -8.20 6.88
N ILE A 153 -8.43 -7.51 6.08
CA ILE A 153 -6.97 -7.54 6.22
C ILE A 153 -6.48 -6.26 6.88
N ARG A 154 -5.77 -6.39 7.99
CA ARG A 154 -5.13 -5.25 8.67
C ARG A 154 -3.96 -4.74 7.84
N LEU A 155 -3.94 -3.46 7.48
CA LEU A 155 -2.87 -2.86 6.67
C LEU A 155 -1.82 -2.11 7.48
N ASN A 156 -2.05 -1.84 8.77
CA ASN A 156 -1.07 -1.15 9.60
C ASN A 156 -0.98 -1.69 11.03
N VAL A 157 0.19 -1.49 11.66
CA VAL A 157 0.38 -1.70 13.08
C VAL A 157 -0.43 -0.64 13.84
N THR A 158 -1.19 -1.06 14.85
CA THR A 158 -1.66 -0.15 15.90
C THR A 158 -1.20 -0.65 17.25
N SER A 159 -0.58 0.24 18.01
CA SER A 159 -0.18 -0.04 19.39
C SER A 159 -1.38 -0.51 20.22
N GLY A 160 -1.26 -1.68 20.86
CA GLY A 160 -2.26 -2.20 21.80
C GLY A 160 -3.31 -3.13 21.22
N PHE A 161 -3.32 -3.39 19.90
CA PHE A 161 -4.32 -4.25 19.24
C PHE A 161 -3.76 -5.56 18.66
N GLY A 162 -2.46 -5.82 18.84
CA GLY A 162 -1.83 -7.15 18.66
C GLY A 162 -1.72 -7.69 17.24
N LEU A 163 -2.59 -7.27 16.31
CA LEU A 163 -2.60 -7.72 14.93
C LEU A 163 -1.44 -7.10 14.13
N MET A 164 -0.69 -7.96 13.46
CA MET A 164 0.37 -7.55 12.55
C MET A 164 -0.24 -7.10 11.21
N PRO A 165 0.43 -6.19 10.48
CA PRO A 165 0.05 -5.90 9.10
C PRO A 165 0.04 -7.16 8.24
N GLY A 166 -0.96 -7.26 7.38
CA GLY A 166 -1.19 -8.36 6.46
C GLY A 166 -1.85 -9.59 7.07
N THR A 167 -2.26 -9.53 8.34
CA THR A 167 -3.10 -10.57 8.95
C THR A 167 -4.57 -10.35 8.64
N LYS A 168 -5.29 -11.44 8.41
CA LYS A 168 -6.75 -11.46 8.33
C LYS A 168 -7.37 -11.43 9.72
N LEU A 169 -8.47 -10.70 9.87
CA LEU A 169 -9.25 -10.64 11.09
C LEU A 169 -9.98 -11.96 11.31
N CYS A 170 -9.87 -12.56 12.50
CA CYS A 170 -10.61 -13.76 12.90
C CYS A 170 -11.71 -13.44 13.93
N ASP A 171 -12.49 -14.46 14.28
CA ASP A 171 -13.74 -14.39 15.04
C ASP A 171 -13.62 -13.94 16.51
N PHE A 172 -12.39 -13.92 17.04
CA PHE A 172 -12.10 -13.57 18.45
C PHE A 172 -11.26 -12.30 18.62
N GLU A 173 -10.97 -11.58 17.54
CA GLU A 173 -10.16 -10.37 17.61
C GLU A 173 -10.95 -9.18 18.17
N PRO A 174 -10.32 -8.31 18.99
CA PRO A 174 -10.98 -7.13 19.57
C PRO A 174 -11.58 -6.17 18.53
N ASP A 175 -11.03 -6.22 17.32
CA ASP A 175 -11.38 -5.36 16.21
C ASP A 175 -12.60 -5.85 15.42
N LEU A 176 -13.11 -7.06 15.63
CA LEU A 176 -14.26 -7.62 14.91
C LEU A 176 -15.58 -6.93 15.26
N ASN A 177 -16.46 -6.77 14.26
CA ASN A 177 -17.78 -6.13 14.39
C ASN A 177 -17.71 -4.68 14.92
N ARG A 178 -16.57 -4.01 14.69
CA ARG A 178 -16.37 -2.61 15.07
C ARG A 178 -16.71 -1.70 13.89
N VAL A 179 -17.30 -0.54 14.19
CA VAL A 179 -17.78 0.39 13.16
C VAL A 179 -16.62 0.97 12.35
N ILE A 180 -16.66 0.79 11.03
CA ILE A 180 -15.76 1.46 10.09
C ILE A 180 -16.47 2.71 9.52
N ARG A 181 -15.75 3.80 9.31
CA ARG A 181 -16.39 5.10 9.02
C ARG A 181 -16.34 5.56 7.58
N ALA A 182 -15.23 5.39 6.87
CA ALA A 182 -15.14 5.83 5.47
C ALA A 182 -14.23 4.94 4.63
N ALA A 183 -14.63 4.74 3.38
CA ALA A 183 -13.77 4.20 2.35
C ALA A 183 -12.68 5.24 2.01
N LEU A 184 -11.44 4.91 2.35
CA LEU A 184 -10.24 5.63 1.93
C LEU A 184 -9.91 5.34 0.46
N VAL A 185 -10.17 4.09 0.04
CA VAL A 185 -10.00 3.63 -1.35
C VAL A 185 -11.15 2.70 -1.71
N PRO A 186 -12.07 3.07 -2.62
CA PRO A 186 -13.08 2.13 -3.10
C PRO A 186 -12.42 1.01 -3.93
N LEU A 187 -12.95 -0.21 -3.84
CA LEU A 187 -12.52 -1.38 -4.63
C LEU A 187 -13.69 -1.93 -5.46
N PRO A 188 -13.45 -2.56 -6.63
CA PRO A 188 -12.15 -2.89 -7.23
C PRO A 188 -11.55 -1.76 -8.08
N LYS A 189 -12.10 -0.54 -8.03
CA LYS A 189 -11.50 0.60 -8.73
C LYS A 189 -10.94 1.57 -7.70
N ALA A 190 -9.64 1.46 -7.42
CA ALA A 190 -8.95 2.49 -6.68
C ALA A 190 -8.99 3.79 -7.51
N SER A 191 -9.91 4.70 -7.17
CA SER A 191 -9.93 6.05 -7.73
C SER A 191 -8.76 6.84 -7.14
N GLY A 192 -7.99 7.51 -8.01
CA GLY A 192 -6.68 8.07 -7.68
C GLY A 192 -6.61 9.01 -6.46
N SER A 193 -5.36 9.24 -6.05
CA SER A 193 -4.81 10.04 -4.94
C SER A 193 -4.46 9.31 -3.64
N SER A 194 -5.22 8.28 -3.25
CA SER A 194 -5.00 7.60 -1.96
C SER A 194 -3.94 6.49 -2.02
N LEU A 195 -3.55 6.00 -3.20
CA LEU A 195 -2.45 5.07 -3.39
C LEU A 195 -1.43 5.68 -4.35
N ALA A 196 -0.17 5.68 -3.96
CA ALA A 196 0.90 6.33 -4.70
C ALA A 196 2.23 5.62 -4.47
N PHE A 197 3.22 5.91 -5.30
CA PHE A 197 4.57 5.38 -5.15
C PHE A 197 5.62 6.48 -5.09
N PHE A 198 6.70 6.25 -4.35
CA PHE A 198 7.93 7.04 -4.45
C PHE A 198 8.84 6.38 -5.48
N ASP A 199 9.17 7.13 -6.53
CA ASP A 199 10.09 6.71 -7.59
C ASP A 199 11.52 6.76 -7.09
N VAL A 200 12.03 5.61 -6.65
CA VAL A 200 13.34 5.48 -5.99
C VAL A 200 14.48 5.68 -7.00
N ASN A 201 14.29 5.21 -8.23
CA ASN A 201 15.34 5.23 -9.25
C ASN A 201 15.22 6.40 -10.26
N GLY A 202 14.16 7.20 -10.15
CA GLY A 202 13.96 8.42 -10.93
C GLY A 202 13.52 8.20 -12.37
N ASN A 203 12.98 7.02 -12.71
CA ASN A 203 12.59 6.69 -14.09
C ASN A 203 11.15 7.12 -14.46
N GLY A 204 10.38 7.62 -13.49
CA GLY A 204 9.00 8.10 -13.63
C GLY A 204 7.94 7.01 -13.78
N VAL A 205 8.28 5.75 -13.53
CA VAL A 205 7.42 4.57 -13.75
C VAL A 205 7.48 3.66 -12.54
N TYR A 206 6.32 3.22 -12.05
CA TYR A 206 6.27 2.24 -10.97
C TYR A 206 6.97 0.93 -11.35
N ASP A 207 8.03 0.57 -10.61
CA ASP A 207 8.77 -0.67 -10.81
C ASP A 207 9.16 -1.37 -9.49
N TYR A 208 10.11 -2.31 -9.54
CA TYR A 208 10.52 -3.13 -8.40
C TYR A 208 11.13 -2.30 -7.26
N TRP A 209 11.85 -1.22 -7.55
CA TRP A 209 12.60 -0.47 -6.54
C TRP A 209 11.74 0.52 -5.76
N ASP A 210 10.54 0.83 -6.25
CA ASP A 210 9.73 1.93 -5.73
C ASP A 210 8.96 1.61 -4.45
N ASP A 211 8.83 2.57 -3.55
CA ASP A 211 8.03 2.36 -2.34
C ASP A 211 6.57 2.70 -2.60
N VAL A 212 5.63 1.90 -2.09
CA VAL A 212 4.20 2.14 -2.22
C VAL A 212 3.62 2.66 -0.90
N TYR A 213 2.77 3.67 -0.98
CA TYR A 213 2.12 4.30 0.17
C TYR A 213 0.60 4.39 -0.02
N MET A 214 -0.12 4.27 1.09
CA MET A 214 -1.46 4.82 1.23
C MET A 214 -1.36 6.28 1.69
N ASN A 215 -1.72 7.22 0.81
CA ASN A 215 -1.63 8.65 1.03
C ASN A 215 -2.96 9.25 1.53
N VAL A 216 -3.15 9.26 2.85
CA VAL A 216 -4.37 9.76 3.51
C VAL A 216 -4.01 10.61 4.76
N PRO A 217 -4.71 11.72 5.03
CA PRO A 217 -5.77 12.33 4.21
C PRO A 217 -5.21 12.86 2.88
N ALA A 218 -5.98 12.71 1.80
CA ALA A 218 -5.54 12.99 0.44
C ALA A 218 -5.18 14.49 0.25
N GLY A 219 -3.90 14.81 0.41
CA GLY A 219 -3.32 16.10 0.04
C GLY A 219 -2.86 16.08 -1.42
N ALA A 220 -3.82 16.00 -2.34
CA ALA A 220 -3.67 15.92 -3.80
C ALA A 220 -3.06 14.61 -4.38
N PRO A 221 -3.59 14.10 -5.51
CA PRO A 221 -2.89 13.09 -6.31
C PRO A 221 -1.55 13.67 -6.79
N GLY A 222 -0.45 12.98 -6.49
CA GLY A 222 0.90 13.49 -6.75
C GLY A 222 1.56 14.23 -5.57
N GLY A 223 1.05 14.06 -4.34
CA GLY A 223 1.53 14.74 -3.13
C GLY A 223 2.94 14.34 -2.68
N ALA A 224 3.24 14.50 -1.40
CA ALA A 224 4.47 14.01 -0.79
C ALA A 224 4.15 13.09 0.38
N VAL A 225 5.06 12.17 0.71
CA VAL A 225 4.96 11.32 1.89
C VAL A 225 4.77 12.22 3.12
N ALA A 226 3.68 11.98 3.84
CA ALA A 226 3.28 12.77 5.00
C ALA A 226 2.99 11.88 6.20
N VAL A 227 3.05 12.49 7.39
CA VAL A 227 2.65 11.83 8.65
C VAL A 227 1.26 11.21 8.47
N ASN A 228 1.07 10.02 9.03
CA ASN A 228 -0.17 9.21 8.96
C ASN A 228 -0.41 8.49 7.61
N ASN A 229 0.45 8.66 6.60
CA ASN A 229 0.47 7.74 5.46
C ASN A 229 0.85 6.32 5.93
N VAL A 230 0.35 5.29 5.25
CA VAL A 230 0.71 3.89 5.54
C VAL A 230 1.66 3.39 4.47
N ARG A 231 2.76 2.74 4.88
CA ARG A 231 3.71 2.10 3.97
C ARG A 231 3.16 0.75 3.53
N LEU A 232 2.85 0.62 2.25
CA LEU A 232 2.23 -0.57 1.67
C LEU A 232 3.24 -1.51 1.01
N SER A 233 4.49 -1.09 0.83
CA SER A 233 5.61 -2.00 0.57
C SER A 233 6.65 -1.90 1.68
N GLY A 234 7.39 -2.98 1.91
CA GLY A 234 8.58 -2.96 2.76
C GLY A 234 9.82 -2.48 2.01
N PRO A 235 10.98 -2.45 2.68
CA PRO A 235 12.27 -2.28 2.02
C PRO A 235 12.45 -3.36 0.96
N VAL A 236 12.89 -2.94 -0.23
CA VAL A 236 13.14 -3.82 -1.39
C VAL A 236 14.54 -4.44 -1.31
#